data_AF-A0A5N5JYB9-F1
#
_entry.id   AF-A0A5N5JYB9-F1
#
_cell.length_a   1.000
_cell.length_b   1.000
_cell.length_c   1.000
_cell.angle_alpha   90.00
_cell.angle_beta   90.00
_cell.angle_gamma   90.00
#
_symmetry.space_group_name_H-M   'P 1'
#
loop_
_entity.id
_entity.type
_entity.pdbx_description
1 polymer ?
#
loop_
_entity_poly.entity_id
_entity_poly.type
_entity_poly.pdbx_seq_one_letter_code
_entity_poly.pdbx_strand_id
1 'polypeptide(L)'
;MYPSSIFPASLRICVVIFALLLSVSVCSELKVRVRLNDGQITAETLESDSEQDIISVEFRHTDGTLITFLADFKRHVKILRALVLGEPERGQTQYQGLCFISRLEHGEIIPSEAMVRLRQKNPHVVRTAEEKRGLERLSMNMAVNLTLSWHLSSHIRSLCRDAQDFIYTREQDVKYWLEKGVEGSIFKVFPQNVETTGLPSCSATTDPWQPCLCSYTLRLEWYPCMLKYCRGHGSSPYKCGIRSCSKAYRFDFYTSRKQLCMWDEES
;
A
#
# COMPACT_ATOMS: atom_id res chain seq x y z
N MET A 1 -21.70 -51.63 -26.12
CA MET A 1 -22.43 -51.38 -24.86
C MET A 1 -21.47 -50.67 -23.90
N TYR A 2 -21.56 -49.35 -23.80
CA TYR A 2 -20.83 -48.59 -22.78
C TYR A 2 -21.63 -48.63 -21.47
N PRO A 3 -21.07 -49.04 -20.33
CA PRO A 3 -21.78 -48.97 -19.07
C PRO A 3 -21.79 -47.51 -18.61
N SER A 4 -22.97 -46.91 -18.59
CA SER A 4 -23.20 -45.62 -17.96
C SER A 4 -23.08 -45.79 -16.44
N SER A 5 -21.99 -45.30 -15.87
CA SER A 5 -21.80 -45.25 -14.41
C SER A 5 -22.69 -44.16 -13.82
N ILE A 6 -23.85 -44.56 -13.31
CA ILE A 6 -24.75 -43.70 -12.55
C ILE A 6 -24.16 -43.58 -11.15
N PHE A 7 -23.40 -42.50 -10.91
CA PHE A 7 -22.99 -42.13 -9.56
C PHE A 7 -24.23 -41.73 -8.75
N PRO A 8 -24.43 -42.26 -7.52
CA PRO A 8 -25.56 -41.90 -6.69
C PRO A 8 -25.54 -40.40 -6.37
N ALA A 9 -26.71 -39.76 -6.49
CA ALA A 9 -26.85 -38.30 -6.31
C ALA A 9 -26.32 -37.80 -4.95
N SER A 10 -26.41 -38.64 -3.91
CA SER A 10 -25.87 -38.34 -2.58
C SER A 10 -24.35 -38.16 -2.56
N LEU A 11 -23.61 -38.95 -3.36
CA LEU A 11 -22.15 -38.85 -3.43
C LEU A 11 -21.71 -37.58 -4.17
N ARG A 12 -22.47 -37.17 -5.20
CA ARG A 12 -22.23 -35.90 -5.91
C ARG A 12 -22.47 -34.69 -5.00
N ILE A 13 -23.53 -34.73 -4.18
CA ILE A 13 -23.84 -33.68 -3.21
C ILE A 13 -22.75 -33.58 -2.13
N CYS A 14 -22.29 -34.72 -1.60
CA CYS A 14 -21.19 -34.73 -0.62
C CYS A 14 -19.87 -34.20 -1.22
N VAL A 15 -19.54 -34.52 -2.46
CA VAL A 15 -18.33 -33.99 -3.13
C VAL A 15 -18.45 -32.49 -3.37
N VAL A 16 -19.62 -31.98 -3.75
CA VAL A 16 -19.86 -30.53 -3.94
C VAL A 16 -19.80 -29.78 -2.60
N ILE A 17 -20.39 -30.32 -1.53
CA ILE A 17 -20.31 -29.74 -0.18
C ILE A 17 -18.86 -29.78 0.34
N PHE A 18 -18.13 -30.87 0.10
CA PHE A 18 -16.72 -30.98 0.48
C PHE A 18 -15.84 -30.01 -0.32
N ALA A 19 -16.12 -29.82 -1.63
CA ALA A 19 -15.44 -28.82 -2.45
C ALA A 19 -15.76 -27.37 -2.02
N LEU A 20 -17.01 -27.08 -1.63
CA LEU A 20 -17.44 -25.80 -1.06
C LEU A 20 -16.86 -25.54 0.34
N LEU A 21 -16.63 -26.58 1.14
CA LEU A 21 -15.97 -26.49 2.44
C LEU A 21 -14.43 -26.39 2.32
N LEU A 22 -13.86 -26.81 1.19
CA LEU A 22 -12.42 -26.72 0.91
C LEU A 22 -11.99 -25.40 0.28
N SER A 23 -12.91 -24.57 -0.22
CA SER A 23 -12.60 -23.19 -0.61
C SER A 23 -12.58 -22.27 0.62
N VAL A 24 -11.72 -22.60 1.59
CA VAL A 24 -11.39 -21.66 2.67
C VAL A 24 -10.41 -20.67 2.05
N SER A 25 -10.92 -19.56 1.53
CA SER A 25 -10.08 -18.41 1.22
C SER A 25 -9.37 -18.01 2.51
N VAL A 26 -8.04 -18.14 2.53
CA VAL A 26 -7.23 -17.93 3.74
C VAL A 26 -6.94 -16.44 3.85
N CYS A 27 -7.98 -15.69 4.21
CA CYS A 27 -7.85 -14.30 4.62
C CYS A 27 -7.56 -14.23 6.12
N SER A 28 -6.74 -13.27 6.53
CA SER A 28 -6.51 -12.99 7.94
C SER A 28 -6.52 -11.50 8.20
N GLU A 29 -7.03 -11.11 9.36
CA GLU A 29 -6.92 -9.76 9.91
C GLU A 29 -6.10 -9.78 11.20
N LEU A 30 -5.22 -8.79 11.39
CA LEU A 30 -4.45 -8.58 12.59
C LEU A 30 -4.50 -7.09 12.99
N LYS A 31 -5.11 -6.79 14.14
CA LYS A 31 -5.17 -5.43 14.68
C LYS A 31 -4.05 -5.19 15.68
N VAL A 32 -3.18 -4.23 15.42
CA VAL A 32 -1.99 -3.95 16.23
C VAL A 32 -2.08 -2.54 16.81
N ARG A 33 -1.96 -2.42 18.14
CA ARG A 33 -1.78 -1.11 18.77
C ARG A 33 -0.34 -0.68 18.61
N VAL A 34 -0.11 0.51 18.10
CA VAL A 34 1.23 1.07 17.88
C VAL A 34 1.36 2.43 18.51
N ARG A 35 2.58 2.79 18.88
CA ARG A 35 2.90 4.15 19.32
C ARG A 35 3.45 4.94 18.14
N LEU A 36 2.77 6.03 17.80
CA LEU A 36 3.19 6.99 16.79
C LEU A 36 4.39 7.81 17.29
N ASN A 37 5.10 8.49 16.39
CA ASN A 37 6.27 9.30 16.77
C ASN A 37 5.97 10.43 17.76
N ASP A 38 4.76 10.97 17.76
CA ASP A 38 4.31 12.00 18.70
C ASP A 38 3.91 11.44 20.08
N GLY A 39 4.03 10.12 20.27
CA GLY A 39 3.72 9.42 21.50
C GLY A 39 2.26 8.95 21.62
N GLN A 40 1.37 9.35 20.69
CA GLN A 40 0.00 8.88 20.67
C GLN A 40 -0.07 7.39 20.29
N ILE A 41 -1.17 6.73 20.67
CA ILE A 41 -1.41 5.32 20.38
C ILE A 41 -2.54 5.21 19.36
N THR A 42 -2.27 4.55 18.24
CA THR A 42 -3.27 4.23 17.23
C THR A 42 -3.40 2.71 17.05
N ALA A 43 -4.44 2.29 16.33
CA ALA A 43 -4.61 0.91 15.90
C ALA A 43 -4.34 0.81 14.40
N GLU A 44 -3.42 -0.06 14.01
CA GLU A 44 -3.15 -0.45 12.64
C GLU A 44 -3.84 -1.79 12.36
N THR A 45 -4.54 -1.90 11.24
CA THR A 45 -5.16 -3.14 10.77
C THR A 45 -4.33 -3.69 9.63
N LEU A 46 -3.77 -4.89 9.81
CA LEU A 46 -3.08 -5.63 8.77
C LEU A 46 -4.00 -6.71 8.26
N GLU A 47 -4.26 -6.73 6.96
CA GLU A 47 -4.98 -7.82 6.32
C GLU A 47 -4.07 -8.53 5.33
N SER A 48 -4.31 -9.81 5.13
CA SER A 48 -3.62 -10.58 4.12
C SER A 48 -4.54 -11.60 3.51
N ASP A 49 -4.45 -11.72 2.19
CA ASP A 49 -5.10 -12.73 1.38
C ASP A 49 -4.00 -13.48 0.61
N SER A 50 -3.75 -14.72 1.02
CA SER A 50 -2.73 -15.57 0.39
C SER A 50 -3.14 -16.14 -0.97
N GLU A 51 -4.44 -16.14 -1.28
CA GLU A 51 -4.94 -16.58 -2.59
C GLU A 51 -4.70 -15.48 -3.62
N GLN A 52 -5.00 -14.23 -3.28
CA GLN A 52 -4.68 -13.07 -4.10
C GLN A 52 -3.20 -12.68 -4.03
N ASP A 53 -2.48 -13.17 -3.02
CA ASP A 53 -1.09 -12.84 -2.70
C ASP A 53 -0.92 -11.34 -2.49
N ILE A 54 -1.72 -10.82 -1.55
CA ILE A 54 -1.75 -9.41 -1.16
C ILE A 54 -1.65 -9.25 0.35
N ILE A 55 -1.13 -8.09 0.75
CA ILE A 55 -1.14 -7.60 2.14
C ILE A 55 -1.58 -6.14 2.13
N SER A 56 -2.48 -5.77 3.03
CA SER A 56 -2.83 -4.37 3.32
C SER A 56 -2.44 -4.00 4.75
N VAL A 57 -2.07 -2.74 4.95
CA VAL A 57 -1.90 -2.13 6.27
C VAL A 57 -2.67 -0.80 6.26
N GLU A 58 -3.64 -0.64 7.15
CA GLU A 58 -4.45 0.56 7.25
C GLU A 58 -4.40 1.14 8.67
N PHE A 59 -4.22 2.46 8.78
CA PHE A 59 -4.26 3.15 10.06
C PHE A 59 -4.66 4.61 9.89
N ARG A 60 -5.14 5.19 10.99
CA ARG A 60 -5.43 6.62 11.08
C ARG A 60 -4.28 7.34 11.76
N HIS A 61 -3.77 8.37 11.10
CA HIS A 61 -2.78 9.29 11.64
C HIS A 61 -3.44 10.33 12.57
N THR A 62 -2.66 11.10 13.34
CA THR A 62 -3.19 11.97 14.41
C THR A 62 -3.97 13.19 13.92
N ASP A 63 -3.66 13.66 12.71
CA ASP A 63 -4.42 14.66 11.95
C ASP A 63 -5.73 14.11 11.36
N GLY A 64 -6.05 12.83 11.60
CA GLY A 64 -7.24 12.16 11.09
C GLY A 64 -7.07 11.56 9.68
N THR A 65 -5.94 11.80 9.02
CA THR A 65 -5.61 11.24 7.71
C THR A 65 -5.66 9.71 7.76
N LEU A 66 -6.37 9.09 6.81
CA LEU A 66 -6.40 7.63 6.66
C LEU A 66 -5.30 7.19 5.70
N ILE A 67 -4.37 6.36 6.17
CA ILE A 67 -3.28 5.82 5.38
C ILE A 67 -3.56 4.35 5.09
N THR A 68 -3.42 3.96 3.81
CA THR A 68 -3.50 2.57 3.39
C THR A 68 -2.25 2.21 2.58
N PHE A 69 -1.52 1.22 3.04
CA PHE A 69 -0.47 0.53 2.28
C PHE A 69 -1.05 -0.76 1.71
N LEU A 70 -0.80 -1.07 0.44
CA LEU A 70 -1.07 -2.37 -0.15
C LEU A 70 0.17 -2.88 -0.89
N ALA A 71 0.55 -4.13 -0.62
CA ALA A 71 1.53 -4.89 -1.37
C ALA A 71 0.81 -5.97 -2.20
N ASP A 72 0.93 -5.87 -3.53
CA ASP A 72 0.50 -6.87 -4.51
C ASP A 72 1.74 -7.62 -5.01
N PHE A 73 1.96 -8.82 -4.47
CA PHE A 73 3.15 -9.60 -4.75
C PHE A 73 3.11 -10.22 -6.16
N LYS A 74 1.92 -10.60 -6.64
CA LYS A 74 1.74 -11.13 -8.01
C LYS A 74 2.14 -10.13 -9.08
N ARG A 75 1.84 -8.85 -8.86
CA ARG A 75 2.15 -7.77 -9.82
C ARG A 75 3.44 -7.02 -9.50
N HIS A 76 4.06 -7.30 -8.35
CA HIS A 76 5.19 -6.53 -7.81
C HIS A 76 4.85 -5.02 -7.69
N VAL A 77 3.65 -4.73 -7.21
CA VAL A 77 3.12 -3.35 -7.07
C VAL A 77 2.92 -3.04 -5.59
N LYS A 78 3.38 -1.87 -5.17
CA LYS A 78 3.13 -1.28 -3.85
C LYS A 78 2.32 -0.01 -4.04
N ILE A 79 1.21 0.10 -3.32
CA ILE A 79 0.31 1.26 -3.34
C ILE A 79 0.32 1.89 -1.95
N LEU A 80 0.63 3.17 -1.88
CA LEU A 80 0.49 3.98 -0.68
C LEU A 80 -0.57 5.04 -0.95
N ARG A 81 -1.69 4.94 -0.25
CA ARG A 81 -2.80 5.87 -0.31
C ARG A 81 -2.82 6.71 0.95
N ALA A 82 -3.02 8.02 0.80
CA ALA A 82 -3.39 8.92 1.88
C ALA A 82 -4.71 9.59 1.57
N LEU A 83 -5.67 9.51 2.49
CA LEU A 83 -6.92 10.26 2.44
C LEU A 83 -6.84 11.38 3.47
N VAL A 84 -6.39 12.54 3.02
CA VAL A 84 -6.13 13.71 3.86
C VAL A 84 -7.45 14.45 4.07
N LEU A 85 -7.78 14.76 5.31
CA LEU A 85 -8.96 15.54 5.64
C LEU A 85 -8.66 17.03 5.43
N GLY A 86 -9.62 17.79 4.89
CA GLY A 86 -9.52 19.23 4.83
C GLY A 86 -9.60 19.86 6.22
N GLU A 87 -8.91 20.99 6.40
CA GLU A 87 -8.91 21.79 7.62
C GLU A 87 -10.06 22.83 7.58
N PRO A 88 -11.13 22.64 8.39
CA PRO A 88 -12.27 23.55 8.39
C PRO A 88 -11.91 24.99 8.76
N GLU A 89 -10.91 25.17 9.64
CA GLU A 89 -10.37 26.47 10.05
C GLU A 89 -9.79 27.27 8.86
N ARG A 90 -9.44 26.58 7.76
CA ARG A 90 -8.92 27.17 6.52
C ARG A 90 -9.95 27.19 5.40
N GLY A 91 -11.21 26.92 5.73
CA GLY A 91 -12.31 26.88 4.76
C GLY A 91 -12.32 25.61 3.90
N GLN A 92 -11.54 24.59 4.25
CA GLN A 92 -11.53 23.31 3.54
C GLN A 92 -12.58 22.38 4.15
N THR A 93 -13.54 21.94 3.35
CA THR A 93 -14.66 21.10 3.82
C THR A 93 -14.67 19.70 3.20
N GLN A 94 -13.74 19.43 2.29
CA GLN A 94 -13.62 18.17 1.56
C GLN A 94 -12.32 17.47 1.94
N TYR A 95 -12.26 16.16 1.68
CA TYR A 95 -11.05 15.37 1.76
C TYR A 95 -10.32 15.37 0.41
N GLN A 96 -9.02 15.12 0.43
CA GLN A 96 -8.22 14.88 -0.77
C GLN A 96 -7.54 13.50 -0.69
N GLY A 97 -7.73 12.70 -1.73
CA GLY A 97 -7.00 11.45 -1.89
C GLY A 97 -5.67 11.66 -2.63
N LEU A 98 -4.62 11.04 -2.14
CA LEU A 98 -3.34 10.86 -2.82
C LEU A 98 -3.09 9.37 -2.98
N CYS A 99 -2.59 8.97 -4.15
CA CYS A 99 -2.12 7.61 -4.37
C CYS A 99 -0.73 7.58 -4.99
N PHE A 100 0.16 6.86 -4.35
CA PHE A 100 1.55 6.69 -4.72
C PHE A 100 1.79 5.22 -5.07
N ILE A 101 2.01 4.95 -6.35
CA ILE A 101 2.21 3.62 -6.88
C ILE A 101 3.69 3.46 -7.19
N SER A 102 4.29 2.36 -6.74
CA SER A 102 5.70 2.06 -6.95
C SER A 102 5.93 0.56 -7.05
N ARG A 103 7.13 0.16 -7.48
CA ARG A 103 7.53 -1.24 -7.44
C ARG A 103 7.60 -1.74 -6.00
N LEU A 104 7.08 -2.94 -5.77
CA LEU A 104 7.30 -3.67 -4.51
C LEU A 104 8.67 -4.35 -4.58
N GLU A 105 9.64 -3.88 -3.78
CA GLU A 105 10.96 -4.51 -3.70
C GLU A 105 10.91 -5.82 -2.91
N HIS A 106 11.79 -6.75 -3.28
CA HIS A 106 11.91 -8.01 -2.58
C HIS A 106 12.34 -7.78 -1.12
N GLY A 107 11.66 -8.44 -0.18
CA GLY A 107 11.98 -8.35 1.24
C GLY A 107 11.61 -7.02 1.91
N GLU A 108 10.79 -6.17 1.27
CA GLU A 108 10.24 -5.00 1.96
C GLU A 108 9.37 -5.40 3.15
N ILE A 109 8.47 -6.35 2.91
CA ILE A 109 7.48 -6.90 3.85
C ILE A 109 7.54 -8.44 3.75
N ILE A 110 7.18 -9.16 4.82
CA ILE A 110 7.08 -10.63 4.74
C ILE A 110 6.01 -11.03 3.71
N PRO A 111 6.13 -12.22 3.10
CA PRO A 111 5.16 -12.63 2.08
C PRO A 111 3.82 -13.05 2.71
N SER A 112 2.76 -13.03 1.89
CA SER A 112 1.36 -13.15 2.33
C SER A 112 1.08 -14.48 3.07
N GLU A 113 1.67 -15.60 2.63
CA GLU A 113 1.49 -16.91 3.26
C GLU A 113 2.06 -17.00 4.68
N ALA A 114 3.03 -16.13 5.01
CA ALA A 114 3.52 -15.98 6.37
C ALA A 114 2.66 -15.01 7.19
N MET A 115 2.18 -13.93 6.57
CA MET A 115 1.29 -12.94 7.20
C MET A 115 -0.01 -13.58 7.68
N VAL A 116 -0.64 -14.45 6.87
CA VAL A 116 -1.92 -15.11 7.21
C VAL A 116 -1.87 -15.99 8.46
N ARG A 117 -0.66 -16.38 8.89
CA ARG A 117 -0.41 -17.21 10.07
C ARG A 117 -0.08 -16.40 11.31
N LEU A 118 0.13 -15.09 11.19
CA LEU A 118 0.44 -14.25 12.34
C LEU A 118 -0.76 -14.16 13.28
N ARG A 119 -0.49 -14.31 14.58
CA ARG A 119 -1.46 -14.16 15.65
C ARG A 119 -0.84 -13.38 16.78
N GLN A 120 -1.63 -12.53 17.43
CA GLN A 120 -1.19 -11.82 18.62
C GLN A 120 -1.41 -12.66 19.87
N LYS A 121 -0.35 -12.82 20.66
CA LYS A 121 -0.46 -13.42 22.01
C LYS A 121 -1.22 -12.50 22.98
N ASN A 122 -1.03 -11.19 22.85
CA ASN A 122 -1.72 -10.18 23.67
C ASN A 122 -2.18 -9.03 22.76
N PRO A 123 -3.50 -8.83 22.57
CA PRO A 123 -4.04 -7.80 21.68
C PRO A 123 -3.97 -6.37 22.27
N HIS A 124 -3.76 -6.24 23.59
CA HIS A 124 -3.71 -4.94 24.25
C HIS A 124 -2.30 -4.34 24.31
N VAL A 125 -1.27 -5.12 23.96
CA VAL A 125 0.12 -4.65 24.03
C VAL A 125 0.37 -3.62 22.94
N VAL A 126 0.95 -2.49 23.33
CA VAL A 126 1.42 -1.47 22.39
C VAL A 126 2.76 -1.93 21.82
N ARG A 127 2.82 -2.08 20.50
CA ARG A 127 4.03 -2.48 19.77
C ARG A 127 4.83 -1.26 19.36
N THR A 128 6.15 -1.46 19.33
CA THR A 128 7.12 -0.56 18.70
C THR A 128 7.91 -1.42 17.72
N ALA A 129 8.25 -0.86 16.55
CA ALA A 129 9.11 -1.55 15.60
C ALA A 129 10.47 -1.91 16.24
N GLU A 130 10.96 -3.12 15.94
CA GLU A 130 12.28 -3.57 16.38
C GLU A 130 13.41 -2.87 15.61
N GLU A 131 13.17 -2.52 14.34
CA GLU A 131 14.10 -1.84 13.46
C GLU A 131 13.47 -0.56 12.90
N LYS A 132 14.14 0.58 13.06
CA LYS A 132 13.71 1.85 12.46
C LYS A 132 14.47 2.06 11.16
N ARG A 133 13.82 1.82 10.01
CA ARG A 133 14.40 2.10 8.69
C ARG A 133 14.37 3.60 8.40
N GLY A 134 15.31 4.04 7.55
CA GLY A 134 15.47 5.44 7.17
C GLY A 134 14.31 5.99 6.33
N LEU A 135 14.41 7.28 6.00
CA LEU A 135 13.50 7.96 5.08
C LEU A 135 13.83 7.55 3.64
N GLU A 136 12.86 7.00 2.91
CA GLU A 136 12.93 6.79 1.47
C GLU A 136 12.35 8.01 0.75
N ARG A 137 13.11 8.61 -0.17
CA ARG A 137 12.67 9.74 -0.99
C ARG A 137 12.30 9.26 -2.38
N LEU A 138 11.13 9.65 -2.85
CA LEU A 138 10.51 9.16 -4.07
C LEU A 138 10.06 10.36 -4.91
N SER A 139 10.74 10.59 -6.04
CA SER A 139 10.29 11.57 -7.03
C SER A 139 9.24 10.94 -7.93
N MET A 140 8.00 11.39 -7.80
CA MET A 140 6.87 10.84 -8.53
C MET A 140 6.57 11.71 -9.76
N ASN A 141 7.33 11.43 -10.82
CA ASN A 141 7.41 12.23 -12.04
C ASN A 141 6.49 11.74 -13.18
N MET A 142 5.60 10.78 -12.90
CA MET A 142 4.59 10.31 -13.85
C MET A 142 3.23 10.13 -13.16
N ALA A 143 2.17 10.21 -13.94
CA ALA A 143 0.80 9.92 -13.49
C ALA A 143 0.30 8.57 -14.03
N VAL A 144 -0.68 8.00 -13.33
CA VAL A 144 -1.32 6.73 -13.69
C VAL A 144 -2.78 6.96 -14.05
N ASN A 145 -3.21 6.44 -15.19
CA ASN A 145 -4.59 6.48 -15.63
C ASN A 145 -5.42 5.47 -14.83
N LEU A 146 -6.28 5.97 -13.93
CA LEU A 146 -7.15 5.15 -13.08
C LEU A 146 -7.98 4.13 -13.88
N THR A 147 -8.51 4.51 -15.03
CA THR A 147 -9.38 3.65 -15.85
C THR A 147 -8.64 2.44 -16.41
N LEU A 148 -7.36 2.62 -16.78
CA LEU A 148 -6.51 1.56 -17.35
C LEU A 148 -5.63 0.87 -16.29
N SER A 149 -5.63 1.37 -15.05
CA SER A 149 -4.77 0.90 -13.97
C SER A 149 -4.93 -0.59 -13.61
N TRP A 150 -6.06 -1.21 -13.95
CA TRP A 150 -6.31 -2.63 -13.72
C TRP A 150 -5.33 -3.55 -14.45
N HIS A 151 -4.75 -3.10 -15.57
CA HIS A 151 -3.70 -3.83 -16.28
C HIS A 151 -2.38 -3.89 -15.49
N LEU A 152 -2.15 -2.93 -14.58
CA LEU A 152 -1.01 -2.92 -13.66
C LEU A 152 -1.33 -3.73 -12.39
N SER A 153 -2.43 -3.39 -11.72
CA SER A 153 -2.98 -4.16 -10.60
C SER A 153 -4.48 -3.88 -10.47
N SER A 154 -5.28 -4.94 -10.28
CA SER A 154 -6.73 -4.84 -10.11
C SER A 154 -7.16 -4.02 -8.89
N HIS A 155 -6.27 -3.88 -7.90
CA HIS A 155 -6.55 -3.20 -6.63
C HIS A 155 -6.44 -1.67 -6.72
N ILE A 156 -5.75 -1.14 -7.75
CA ILE A 156 -5.54 0.31 -7.89
C ILE A 156 -6.87 1.04 -8.02
N ARG A 157 -7.81 0.51 -8.83
CA ARG A 157 -9.08 1.19 -9.07
C ARG A 157 -9.93 1.35 -7.80
N SER A 158 -9.96 0.35 -6.92
CA SER A 158 -10.72 0.42 -5.68
C SER A 158 -10.03 1.30 -4.64
N LEU A 159 -8.71 1.16 -4.48
CA LEU A 159 -7.95 1.92 -3.48
C LEU A 159 -7.82 3.40 -3.83
N CYS A 160 -7.59 3.72 -5.10
CA CYS A 160 -7.25 5.07 -5.54
C CYS A 160 -8.42 5.84 -6.13
N ARG A 161 -9.67 5.35 -5.97
CA ARG A 161 -10.86 6.02 -6.49
C ARG A 161 -10.98 7.46 -5.98
N ASP A 162 -10.74 7.66 -4.68
CA ASP A 162 -10.83 8.96 -4.02
C ASP A 162 -9.68 9.91 -4.38
N ALA A 163 -8.60 9.39 -4.99
CA ALA A 163 -7.49 10.20 -5.46
C ALA A 163 -7.76 10.85 -6.83
N GLN A 164 -8.77 10.39 -7.59
CA GLN A 164 -9.11 10.95 -8.90
C GLN A 164 -7.87 11.08 -9.82
N ASP A 165 -7.38 12.30 -10.05
CA ASP A 165 -6.20 12.60 -10.89
C ASP A 165 -4.87 12.60 -10.11
N PHE A 166 -4.88 12.47 -8.77
CA PHE A 166 -3.72 12.46 -7.88
C PHE A 166 -3.12 11.06 -7.70
N ILE A 167 -2.88 10.37 -8.81
CA ILE A 167 -2.31 9.02 -8.84
C ILE A 167 -0.95 9.06 -9.51
N TYR A 168 0.08 8.87 -8.71
CA TYR A 168 1.46 9.16 -9.06
C TYR A 168 2.32 7.88 -9.09
N THR A 169 3.32 7.87 -9.97
CA THR A 169 4.34 6.83 -10.05
C THR A 169 5.69 7.41 -10.46
N ARG A 170 6.74 6.58 -10.41
CA ARG A 170 8.10 6.92 -10.83
C ARG A 170 8.39 6.40 -12.23
N GLU A 171 9.13 7.16 -13.01
CA GLU A 171 9.60 6.76 -14.34
C GLU A 171 10.42 5.46 -14.31
N GLN A 172 11.26 5.27 -13.28
CA GLN A 172 12.03 4.03 -13.12
C GLN A 172 11.14 2.78 -12.92
N ASP A 173 10.00 2.93 -12.23
CA ASP A 173 9.06 1.82 -12.03
C ASP A 173 8.26 1.56 -13.30
N VAL A 174 7.91 2.62 -14.04
CA VAL A 174 7.30 2.51 -15.36
C VAL A 174 8.20 1.73 -16.31
N LYS A 175 9.50 2.06 -16.38
CA LYS A 175 10.48 1.30 -17.20
C LYS A 175 10.45 -0.19 -16.87
N TYR A 176 10.50 -0.54 -15.58
CA TYR A 176 10.40 -1.92 -15.13
C TYR A 176 9.09 -2.61 -15.58
N TRP A 177 7.92 -1.96 -15.43
CA TRP A 177 6.65 -2.58 -15.81
C TRP A 177 6.47 -2.70 -17.32
N LEU A 178 6.96 -1.73 -18.10
CA LEU A 178 6.98 -1.82 -19.56
C LEU A 178 7.82 -3.01 -20.03
N GLU A 179 8.99 -3.25 -19.43
CA GLU A 179 9.82 -4.43 -19.70
C GLU A 179 9.11 -5.75 -19.35
N LYS A 180 8.17 -5.72 -18.39
CA LYS A 180 7.32 -6.86 -18.02
C LYS A 180 6.05 -6.98 -18.87
N GLY A 181 5.88 -6.15 -19.90
CA GLY A 181 4.77 -6.23 -20.85
C GLY A 181 3.50 -5.51 -20.40
N VAL A 182 3.58 -4.61 -19.42
CA VAL A 182 2.46 -3.72 -19.05
C VAL A 182 2.29 -2.66 -20.15
N GLU A 183 1.05 -2.34 -20.53
CA GLU A 183 0.79 -1.35 -21.56
C GLU A 183 1.18 0.07 -21.13
N GLY A 184 1.89 0.79 -22.01
CA GLY A 184 2.31 2.16 -21.75
C GLY A 184 1.18 3.18 -21.68
N SER A 185 0.01 2.88 -22.24
CA SER A 185 -1.19 3.73 -22.25
C SER A 185 -1.71 4.08 -20.83
N ILE A 186 -1.33 3.27 -19.84
CA ILE A 186 -1.64 3.47 -18.44
C ILE A 186 -0.89 4.67 -17.85
N PHE A 187 0.30 4.98 -18.38
CA PHE A 187 1.19 5.99 -17.81
C PHE A 187 1.09 7.29 -18.61
N LYS A 188 1.03 8.40 -17.87
CA LYS A 188 1.00 9.75 -18.44
C LYS A 188 2.22 10.51 -17.96
N VAL A 189 2.93 11.13 -18.88
CA VAL A 189 3.96 12.11 -18.55
C VAL A 189 3.26 13.40 -18.14
N PHE A 190 3.77 14.09 -17.13
CA PHE A 190 3.31 15.44 -16.84
C PHE A 190 3.58 16.37 -18.04
N PRO A 191 2.81 17.45 -18.23
CA PRO A 191 2.99 18.35 -19.37
C PRO A 191 4.46 18.78 -19.51
N GLN A 192 5.05 18.55 -20.68
CA GLN A 192 6.49 18.69 -20.97
C GLN A 192 7.07 20.11 -20.81
N ASN A 193 6.24 21.12 -20.50
CA ASN A 193 6.71 22.47 -20.16
C ASN A 193 7.21 22.59 -18.71
N VAL A 194 7.17 21.49 -17.96
CA VAL A 194 7.72 21.34 -16.62
C VAL A 194 9.05 20.62 -16.76
N GLU A 195 10.09 21.34 -17.19
CA GLU A 195 11.44 20.91 -16.86
C GLU A 195 11.50 20.83 -15.32
N THR A 196 11.64 19.61 -14.79
CA THR A 196 11.79 19.31 -13.35
C THR A 196 12.90 20.12 -12.66
N THR A 197 13.71 20.84 -13.43
CA THR A 197 14.82 21.70 -13.00
C THR A 197 14.44 23.14 -12.67
N GLY A 198 13.16 23.54 -12.72
CA GLY A 198 12.79 24.96 -12.52
C GLY A 198 11.55 25.28 -11.69
N LEU A 199 10.74 24.31 -11.24
CA LEU A 199 9.57 24.65 -10.42
C LEU A 199 9.96 24.94 -8.96
N PRO A 200 9.39 26.00 -8.36
CA PRO A 200 9.53 26.23 -6.93
C PRO A 200 8.82 25.14 -6.13
N SER A 201 9.28 24.94 -4.90
CA SER A 201 8.54 24.19 -3.88
C SER A 201 7.18 24.86 -3.64
N CYS A 202 6.14 24.06 -3.36
CA CYS A 202 4.83 24.61 -3.01
C CYS A 202 4.88 25.45 -1.73
N SER A 203 5.77 25.10 -0.79
CA SER A 203 6.04 25.89 0.41
C SER A 203 6.60 27.29 0.10
N ALA A 204 7.43 27.43 -0.94
CA ALA A 204 8.05 28.70 -1.34
C ALA A 204 7.17 29.57 -2.25
N THR A 205 6.04 29.05 -2.73
CA THR A 205 5.16 29.75 -3.69
C THR A 205 4.06 30.49 -2.93
N THR A 206 3.75 31.75 -3.24
CA THR A 206 2.66 32.48 -2.56
C THR A 206 1.34 32.43 -3.33
N ASP A 207 1.38 32.38 -4.66
CA ASP A 207 0.20 32.34 -5.52
C ASP A 207 -0.47 30.94 -5.50
N PRO A 208 -1.73 30.82 -5.03
CA PRO A 208 -2.45 29.54 -4.94
C PRO A 208 -2.68 28.82 -6.28
N TRP A 209 -2.57 29.54 -7.39
CA TRP A 209 -2.89 29.05 -8.73
C TRP A 209 -1.66 28.64 -9.54
N GLN A 210 -0.46 28.91 -9.04
CA GLN A 210 0.77 28.49 -9.71
C GLN A 210 1.02 26.99 -9.54
N PRO A 211 1.59 26.33 -10.57
CA PRO A 211 2.12 24.99 -10.41
C PRO A 211 3.37 25.01 -9.53
N CYS A 212 3.60 23.92 -8.80
CA CYS A 212 4.75 23.77 -7.90
C CYS A 212 5.07 22.30 -7.64
N LEU A 213 6.23 22.05 -7.02
CA LEU A 213 6.61 20.73 -6.52
C LEU A 213 6.09 20.55 -5.09
N CYS A 214 5.17 19.62 -4.91
CA CYS A 214 4.56 19.30 -3.63
C CYS A 214 5.30 18.15 -2.94
N SER A 215 5.50 18.26 -1.64
CA SER A 215 6.09 17.21 -0.81
C SER A 215 5.04 16.60 0.13
N TYR A 216 4.93 15.27 0.18
CA TYR A 216 4.10 14.56 1.16
C TYR A 216 4.92 13.52 1.92
N THR A 217 4.84 13.51 3.26
CA THR A 217 5.58 12.56 4.10
C THR A 217 4.61 11.67 4.86
N LEU A 218 4.87 10.36 4.85
CA LEU A 218 4.14 9.39 5.68
C LEU A 218 5.12 8.41 6.33
N ARG A 219 4.67 7.77 7.41
CA ARG A 219 5.44 6.71 8.07
C ARG A 219 4.57 5.51 8.40
N LEU A 220 5.06 4.32 8.07
CA LEU A 220 4.54 3.07 8.62
C LEU A 220 5.25 2.83 9.96
N GLU A 221 4.50 2.88 11.06
CA GLU A 221 5.10 2.80 12.41
C GLU A 221 5.42 1.37 12.82
N TRP A 222 4.66 0.40 12.31
CA TRP A 222 4.94 -1.00 12.54
C TRP A 222 4.49 -1.87 11.36
N TYR A 223 5.38 -2.72 10.85
CA TYR A 223 4.98 -3.76 9.92
C TYR A 223 5.96 -4.95 9.95
N PRO A 224 5.50 -6.19 9.70
CA PRO A 224 6.36 -7.36 9.64
C PRO A 224 7.27 -7.33 8.39
N CYS A 225 8.55 -7.05 8.57
CA CYS A 225 9.49 -6.86 7.46
C CYS A 225 10.41 -8.06 7.21
N MET A 226 10.54 -8.98 8.16
CA MET A 226 11.41 -10.15 8.01
C MET A 226 10.94 -11.32 8.88
N LEU A 227 11.14 -12.55 8.40
CA LEU A 227 10.89 -13.77 9.17
C LEU A 227 12.08 -14.10 10.07
N LYS A 228 11.81 -14.48 11.32
CA LYS A 228 12.82 -15.02 12.25
C LYS A 228 12.80 -16.54 12.20
N TYR A 229 14.00 -17.12 12.14
CA TYR A 229 14.22 -18.55 12.11
C TYR A 229 14.98 -18.98 13.37
N CYS A 230 14.48 -20.00 14.04
CA CYS A 230 15.09 -20.57 15.24
C CYS A 230 15.66 -21.96 14.93
N ARG A 231 16.75 -22.33 15.62
CA ARG A 231 17.28 -23.69 15.55
C ARG A 231 16.49 -24.58 16.52
N GLY A 232 16.08 -25.75 16.04
CA GLY A 232 15.44 -26.79 16.85
C GLY A 232 16.33 -28.03 16.95
N HIS A 233 15.76 -29.14 17.42
CA HIS A 233 16.44 -30.45 17.44
C HIS A 233 16.60 -31.09 16.04
N GLY A 234 15.91 -30.56 15.01
CA GLY A 234 16.05 -31.02 13.62
C GLY A 234 17.18 -30.33 12.86
N SER A 235 17.50 -30.85 11.68
CA SER A 235 18.58 -30.35 10.81
C SER A 235 18.28 -29.02 10.12
N SER A 236 17.00 -28.63 9.99
CA SER A 236 16.58 -27.37 9.36
C SER A 236 16.01 -26.37 10.37
N PRO A 237 16.31 -25.07 10.22
CA PRO A 237 15.75 -24.04 11.09
C PRO A 237 14.26 -23.85 10.78
N TYR A 238 13.45 -23.58 11.81
CA TYR A 238 12.00 -23.39 11.68
C TYR A 238 11.59 -21.92 11.88
N LYS A 239 10.48 -21.50 11.26
CA LYS A 239 9.91 -20.15 11.42
C LYS A 239 9.39 -20.01 12.86
N CYS A 240 9.95 -19.08 13.64
CA CYS A 240 9.60 -18.89 15.04
C CYS A 240 9.06 -17.50 15.38
N GLY A 241 9.11 -16.55 14.45
CA GLY A 241 8.56 -15.22 14.65
C GLY A 241 8.83 -14.28 13.49
N ILE A 242 8.69 -12.99 13.78
CA ILE A 242 8.96 -11.91 12.84
C ILE A 242 9.91 -10.90 13.47
N ARG A 243 10.64 -10.16 12.62
CA ARG A 243 11.15 -8.83 12.96
C ARG A 243 10.16 -7.81 12.40
N SER A 244 9.87 -6.81 13.22
CA SER A 244 9.03 -5.68 12.81
C SER A 244 9.88 -4.45 12.51
N CYS A 245 9.48 -3.69 11.50
CA CYS A 245 10.16 -2.48 11.07
C CYS A 245 9.22 -1.28 11.11
N SER A 246 9.79 -0.08 11.15
CA SER A 246 9.14 1.16 10.76
C SER A 246 9.89 1.78 9.59
N LYS A 247 9.20 2.53 8.73
CA LYS A 247 9.81 3.17 7.54
C LYS A 247 9.06 4.43 7.18
N ALA A 248 9.81 5.50 6.91
CA ALA A 248 9.26 6.76 6.43
C ALA A 248 9.44 6.89 4.92
N TYR A 249 8.48 7.55 4.30
CA TYR A 249 8.47 7.85 2.87
C TYR A 249 8.25 9.35 2.70
N ARG A 250 8.98 9.96 1.77
CA ARG A 250 8.73 11.30 1.25
C ARG A 250 8.49 11.20 -0.24
N PHE A 251 7.35 11.71 -0.68
CA PHE A 251 6.96 11.78 -2.07
C PHE A 251 7.05 13.23 -2.54
N ASP A 252 7.84 13.47 -3.58
CA ASP A 252 7.93 14.78 -4.22
C ASP A 252 7.26 14.66 -5.60
N PHE A 253 6.21 15.45 -5.85
CA PHE A 253 5.37 15.31 -7.04
C PHE A 253 4.84 16.65 -7.56
N TYR A 254 4.57 16.69 -8.87
CA TYR A 254 4.00 17.86 -9.51
C TYR A 254 2.54 18.06 -9.11
N THR A 255 2.18 19.30 -8.81
CA THR A 255 0.79 19.75 -8.76
C THR A 255 0.58 20.93 -9.70
N SER A 256 -0.59 20.99 -10.34
CA SER A 256 -0.96 22.08 -11.25
C SER A 256 -1.25 23.39 -10.52
N ARG A 257 -1.58 23.33 -9.23
CA ARG A 257 -1.91 24.49 -8.39
C ARG A 257 -1.46 24.24 -6.95
N LYS A 258 -0.84 25.25 -6.32
CA LYS A 258 -0.45 25.20 -4.90
C LYS A 258 -1.61 24.80 -3.98
N GLN A 259 -2.83 25.28 -4.23
CA GLN A 259 -4.00 24.96 -3.39
C GLN A 259 -4.34 23.45 -3.31
N LEU A 260 -3.84 22.63 -4.24
CA LEU A 260 -4.01 21.17 -4.23
C LEU A 260 -2.93 20.45 -3.40
N CYS A 261 -2.02 21.20 -2.78
CA CYS A 261 -0.95 20.74 -1.93
C CYS A 261 -1.11 21.40 -0.55
N MET A 262 -2.10 20.93 0.20
CA MET A 262 -2.58 21.62 1.41
C MET A 262 -1.70 21.39 2.65
N TRP A 263 -0.76 20.46 2.59
CA TRP A 263 0.08 19.98 3.71
C TRP A 263 1.55 20.40 3.61
N ASP A 264 1.99 20.94 2.47
CA ASP A 264 3.40 21.29 2.24
C ASP A 264 3.65 22.73 2.69
N GLU A 265 3.74 22.90 4.01
CA GLU A 265 4.01 24.20 4.63
C GLU A 265 5.51 24.46 4.83
N GLU A 266 5.89 25.73 4.92
CA GLU A 266 7.23 26.10 5.38
C GLU A 266 7.42 25.60 6.82
N SER A 267 8.33 24.64 6.98
CA SER A 267 8.84 24.19 8.28
C SER A 267 9.69 25.24 8.96
#